data_AF-A0A523MHY2-F1
#
_entry.id   AF-A0A523MHY2-F1
#
_cell.length_a   1.000
_cell.length_b   1.000
_cell.length_c   1.000
_cell.angle_alpha   90.00
_cell.angle_beta   90.00
_cell.angle_gamma   90.00
#
_symmetry.space_group_name_H-M   'P 1'
#
loop_
_entity.id
_entity.type
_entity.pdbx_description
1 polymer ?
#
loop_
_entity_poly.entity_id
_entity_poly.type
_entity_poly.pdbx_seq_one_letter_code
_entity_poly.pdbx_strand_id
1 'polypeptide(L)'
;MRQEIETFDDGRQTVRSYDADNRLCCIETYAKTGEQQAAIDYLYDDAGINVERIVRDAAGMVLRRIRFDANGQELDTDAAAPVRWASMDGSEEGVDPKGKEKLGG
;
A
#
# COMPACT_ATOMS: atom_id res chain seq x y z
N MET A 1 0.70 -13.60 13.83
CA MET A 1 0.68 -12.26 13.23
C MET A 1 1.96 -11.55 13.63
N ARG A 2 2.74 -11.09 12.67
CA ARG A 2 4.02 -10.37 12.88
C ARG A 2 3.83 -8.92 12.45
N GLN A 3 4.49 -7.98 13.12
CA GLN A 3 4.51 -6.58 12.69
C GLN A 3 5.95 -6.09 12.54
N GLU A 4 6.16 -5.23 11.56
CA GLU A 4 7.40 -4.50 11.34
C GLU A 4 7.08 -3.01 11.35
N ILE A 5 7.87 -2.25 12.11
CA ILE A 5 7.71 -0.80 12.23
C ILE A 5 8.97 -0.16 11.67
N GLU A 6 8.77 0.72 10.70
CA GLU A 6 9.80 1.59 10.16
C GLU A 6 9.51 3.02 10.62
N THR A 7 10.49 3.68 11.22
CA THR A 7 10.39 5.08 11.64
C THR A 7 11.36 5.88 10.80
N PHE A 8 10.87 6.94 10.17
CA PHE A 8 11.66 7.82 9.32
C PHE A 8 12.30 8.96 10.14
N ASP A 9 13.30 9.61 9.58
CA ASP A 9 14.05 10.69 10.24
C ASP A 9 13.17 11.89 10.63
N ASP A 10 12.03 12.09 9.95
CA ASP A 10 11.05 13.14 10.26
C ASP A 10 10.01 12.73 11.33
N GLY A 11 10.15 11.53 11.88
CA GLY A 11 9.30 10.97 12.91
C GLY A 11 8.02 10.29 12.39
N ARG A 12 7.75 10.29 11.08
CA ARG A 12 6.67 9.46 10.52
C ARG A 12 6.97 7.98 10.71
N GLN A 13 5.92 7.17 10.67
CA GLN A 13 6.06 5.73 10.81
C GLN A 13 5.25 4.99 9.76
N THR A 14 5.78 3.84 9.34
CA THR A 14 5.08 2.84 8.55
C THR A 14 5.04 1.54 9.34
N VAL A 15 3.84 0.99 9.53
CA VAL A 15 3.62 -0.29 10.18
C VAL A 15 3.17 -1.29 9.13
N ARG A 16 3.90 -2.40 9.01
CA ARG A 16 3.59 -3.52 8.11
C ARG A 16 3.14 -4.70 8.96
N SER A 17 1.92 -5.17 8.73
CA SER A 17 1.36 -6.32 9.42
C SER A 17 1.36 -7.53 8.50
N TYR A 18 1.76 -8.67 9.04
CA TYR A 18 1.85 -9.95 8.32
C TYR A 18 1.00 -11.01 9.02
N ASP A 19 0.36 -11.86 8.22
CA ASP A 19 -0.45 -12.99 8.71
C ASP A 19 0.43 -14.13 9.28
N ALA A 20 -0.19 -15.29 9.56
CA ALA A 20 0.52 -16.45 10.10
C ALA A 20 1.49 -17.09 9.09
N ASP A 21 1.24 -16.90 7.79
CA ASP A 21 2.04 -17.43 6.67
C ASP A 21 3.12 -16.43 6.22
N ASN A 22 3.34 -15.36 7.00
CA ASN A 22 4.22 -14.23 6.69
C ASN A 22 3.85 -13.47 5.40
N ARG A 23 2.58 -13.49 4.99
CA ARG A 23 2.08 -12.64 3.90
C ARG A 23 1.69 -11.28 4.45
N LEU A 24 2.05 -10.22 3.73
CA LEU A 24 1.73 -8.84 4.10
C LEU A 24 0.22 -8.62 3.98
N CYS A 25 -0.47 -8.37 5.08
CA CYS A 25 -1.93 -8.17 5.08
C CYS A 25 -2.34 -6.70 5.17
N CYS A 26 -1.50 -5.85 5.77
CA CYS A 26 -1.81 -4.43 5.92
C CYS A 26 -0.53 -3.59 5.98
N ILE A 27 -0.57 -2.40 5.36
CA ILE A 27 0.39 -1.33 5.60
C ILE A 27 -0.38 -0.13 6.12
N GLU A 28 0.07 0.44 7.23
CA GLU A 28 -0.47 1.68 7.79
C GLU A 28 0.63 2.72 7.86
N THR A 29 0.29 3.98 7.57
CA THR A 29 1.19 5.11 7.81
C THR A 29 0.65 6.03 8.87
N TYR A 30 1.58 6.57 9.63
CA TYR A 30 1.31 7.47 10.74
C TYR A 30 2.15 8.74 10.59
N ALA A 31 1.53 9.88 10.84
CA ALA A 31 2.21 11.13 11.04
C ALA A 31 3.09 11.05 12.30
N LYS A 32 4.06 11.96 12.43
CA LYS A 32 4.91 12.06 13.63
C LYS A 32 4.13 12.23 14.94
N THR A 33 2.89 12.72 14.85
CA THR A 33 1.96 12.90 15.98
C THR A 33 1.31 11.59 16.41
N GLY A 34 1.53 10.49 15.69
CA GLY A 34 0.88 9.19 15.89
C GLY A 34 -0.49 9.06 15.22
N GLU A 35 -0.93 10.08 14.47
CA GLU A 35 -2.19 10.03 13.73
C GLU A 35 -2.05 9.22 12.44
N GLN A 36 -2.91 8.24 12.24
CA GLN A 36 -2.94 7.45 11.01
C GLN A 36 -3.29 8.35 9.81
N GLN A 37 -2.51 8.25 8.74
CA GLN A 37 -2.69 9.04 7.53
C GLN A 37 -3.36 8.23 6.41
N ALA A 38 -3.01 6.94 6.32
CA ALA A 38 -3.57 6.03 5.33
C ALA A 38 -3.35 4.56 5.74
N ALA A 39 -4.12 3.68 5.10
CA ALA A 39 -3.93 2.24 5.17
C ALA A 39 -4.08 1.58 3.80
N ILE A 40 -3.40 0.46 3.61
CA ILE A 40 -3.58 -0.46 2.48
C ILE A 40 -3.81 -1.85 3.02
N ASP A 41 -5.00 -2.40 2.77
CA ASP A 41 -5.33 -3.78 3.07
C ASP A 41 -5.02 -4.66 1.86
N TYR A 42 -4.44 -5.84 2.09
CA TYR A 42 -4.11 -6.84 1.09
C TYR A 42 -4.99 -8.08 1.27
N LEU A 43 -5.71 -8.44 0.22
CA LEU A 43 -6.55 -9.63 0.20
C LEU A 43 -5.92 -10.68 -0.71
N TYR A 44 -5.91 -11.92 -0.22
CA TYR A 44 -5.35 -13.06 -0.91
C TYR A 44 -6.44 -14.10 -1.16
N ASP A 45 -6.33 -14.82 -2.27
CA ASP A 45 -7.13 -16.02 -2.50
C ASP A 45 -6.58 -17.23 -1.72
N ASP A 46 -7.25 -18.38 -1.85
CA ASP A 46 -6.87 -19.63 -1.19
C ASP A 46 -5.51 -20.17 -1.68
N ALA A 47 -5.06 -19.76 -2.88
CA ALA A 47 -3.74 -20.10 -3.41
C ALA A 47 -2.64 -19.16 -2.89
N GLY A 48 -2.99 -18.12 -2.13
CA GLY A 48 -2.08 -17.13 -1.59
C GLY A 48 -1.65 -16.07 -2.61
N ILE A 49 -2.39 -15.89 -3.69
CA ILE A 49 -2.19 -14.81 -4.66
C ILE A 49 -2.95 -13.57 -4.21
N ASN A 50 -2.32 -12.40 -4.29
CA ASN A 50 -2.97 -11.14 -3.95
C ASN A 50 -3.97 -10.75 -5.04
N VAL A 51 -5.26 -10.78 -4.71
CA VAL A 51 -6.36 -10.53 -5.67
C VAL A 51 -7.00 -9.16 -5.52
N GLU A 52 -6.86 -8.51 -4.36
CA GLU A 52 -7.35 -7.16 -4.15
C GLU A 52 -6.43 -6.38 -3.19
N ARG A 53 -6.31 -5.07 -3.42
CA ARG A 53 -5.82 -4.10 -2.45
C ARG A 53 -6.85 -3.01 -2.23
N ILE A 54 -7.06 -2.63 -0.98
CA ILE A 54 -8.01 -1.58 -0.61
C ILE A 54 -7.22 -0.45 0.05
N VAL A 55 -7.25 0.73 -0.56
CA VAL A 55 -6.59 1.92 -0.02
C VAL A 55 -7.60 2.78 0.71
N ARG A 56 -7.23 3.21 1.91
CA ARG A 56 -8.07 4.02 2.79
C ARG A 56 -7.33 5.28 3.24
N ASP A 57 -8.10 6.36 3.43
CA ASP A 57 -7.61 7.57 4.09
C ASP A 57 -7.56 7.41 5.62
N ALA A 58 -7.15 8.49 6.31
CA ALA A 58 -7.12 8.60 7.77
C ALA A 58 -8.48 8.35 8.45
N ALA A 59 -9.60 8.61 7.76
CA ALA A 59 -10.94 8.37 8.26
C ALA A 59 -11.42 6.93 8.00
N GLY A 60 -10.60 6.09 7.35
CA GLY A 60 -10.94 4.73 6.94
C GLY A 60 -11.81 4.65 5.68
N MET A 61 -12.08 5.79 5.02
CA MET A 61 -12.84 5.85 3.78
C MET A 61 -12.02 5.22 2.65
N VAL A 62 -12.66 4.33 1.90
CA VAL A 62 -12.01 3.68 0.75
C VAL A 62 -11.82 4.71 -0.37
N LEU A 63 -10.56 5.02 -0.65
CA LEU A 63 -10.17 5.90 -1.74
C LEU A 63 -10.06 5.12 -3.06
N ARG A 64 -9.58 3.88 -3.00
CA ARG A 64 -9.42 3.02 -4.18
C ARG A 64 -9.51 1.55 -3.82
N ARG A 65 -10.04 0.77 -4.76
CA ARG A 65 -9.92 -0.69 -4.80
C ARG A 65 -9.15 -1.05 -6.06
N ILE A 66 -8.18 -1.93 -5.91
CA ILE A 66 -7.31 -2.40 -6.98
C ILE A 66 -7.49 -3.90 -7.04
N ARG A 67 -8.03 -4.42 -8.13
CA ARG A 67 -8.22 -5.86 -8.32
C ARG A 67 -7.21 -6.40 -9.29
N PHE A 68 -6.72 -7.60 -9.03
CA PHE A 68 -5.73 -8.27 -9.85
C PHE A 68 -6.31 -9.52 -10.49
N ASP A 69 -5.86 -9.82 -11.70
CA ASP A 69 -6.06 -11.13 -12.32
C ASP A 69 -5.12 -12.18 -11.71
N ALA A 70 -5.26 -13.43 -12.15
CA ALA A 70 -4.42 -14.54 -11.68
C ALA A 70 -2.92 -14.39 -12.02
N ASN A 71 -2.58 -13.51 -12.96
CA ASN A 71 -1.20 -13.20 -13.33
C ASN A 71 -0.63 -11.99 -12.57
N GLY A 72 -1.43 -11.36 -11.70
CA GLY A 72 -1.05 -10.15 -10.96
C GLY A 72 -1.25 -8.85 -11.74
N GLN A 73 -1.93 -8.88 -12.90
CA GLN A 73 -2.25 -7.69 -13.67
C GLN A 73 -3.49 -6.99 -13.10
N GLU A 74 -3.44 -5.66 -12.96
CA GLU A 74 -4.59 -4.87 -12.51
C GLU A 74 -5.75 -4.95 -13.53
N LEU A 75 -6.95 -5.27 -13.04
CA LEU A 75 -8.18 -5.36 -13.83
C LEU A 75 -8.88 -4.01 -14.03
N ASP A 76 -8.72 -3.08 -13.09
CA ASP A 76 -9.46 -1.80 -13.04
C ASP A 76 -8.60 -0.61 -13.52
N THR A 77 -7.91 -0.75 -14.65
CA THR A 77 -6.97 0.28 -15.16
C THR A 77 -7.62 1.60 -15.58
N ASP A 78 -8.95 1.62 -15.77
CA ASP A 78 -9.73 2.79 -16.23
C ASP A 78 -10.27 3.69 -15.11
N ALA A 79 -9.99 3.38 -13.83
CA ALA A 79 -10.28 4.30 -12.73
C ALA A 79 -9.34 5.52 -12.83
N ALA A 80 -9.91 6.66 -13.24
CA ALA A 80 -9.23 7.90 -13.53
C ALA A 80 -8.13 8.28 -12.52
N ALA A 81 -6.95 8.57 -13.09
CA ALA A 81 -5.72 9.05 -12.48
C ALA A 81 -4.94 8.04 -11.61
N PRO A 82 -3.61 7.93 -11.80
CA PRO A 82 -2.77 7.16 -10.90
C PRO A 82 -2.83 7.82 -9.53
N VAL A 83 -3.35 7.12 -8.52
CA VAL A 83 -3.15 7.59 -7.16
C VAL A 83 -1.69 7.36 -6.80
N ARG A 84 -0.89 8.41 -6.96
CA ARG A 84 0.55 8.42 -6.68
C ARG A 84 0.73 8.59 -5.18
N TRP A 85 0.77 7.51 -4.41
CA TRP A 85 1.22 7.56 -3.02
C TRP A 85 2.75 7.53 -2.94
N ALA A 86 3.35 8.68 -3.23
CA ALA A 86 4.79 8.92 -3.10
C ALA A 86 5.22 9.28 -1.67
N SER A 87 4.53 8.84 -0.61
CA SER A 87 4.83 9.36 0.73
C SER A 87 4.58 8.40 1.89
N MET A 88 4.80 7.09 1.69
CA MET A 88 4.90 6.14 2.81
C MET A 88 6.36 5.78 3.16
N ASP A 89 7.36 6.36 2.48
CA ASP A 89 8.79 6.06 2.69
C ASP A 89 9.67 7.28 3.03
N GLY A 90 9.07 8.43 3.30
CA GLY A 90 9.85 9.60 3.70
C GLY A 90 10.44 10.44 2.55
N SER A 91 10.31 10.06 1.28
CA SER A 91 10.99 10.78 0.20
C SER A 91 10.10 11.82 -0.51
N GLU A 92 10.67 13.01 -0.68
CA GLU A 92 10.07 14.14 -1.40
C GLU A 92 9.67 13.74 -2.82
N GLU A 93 8.66 14.47 -3.33
CA GLU A 93 8.06 14.32 -4.63
C GLU A 93 9.04 13.90 -5.74
N GLY A 94 8.82 12.68 -6.23
CA GLY A 94 9.03 12.36 -7.64
C GLY A 94 10.46 12.16 -8.09
N VAL A 95 11.07 11.02 -7.74
CA VAL A 95 11.79 10.23 -8.74
C VAL A 95 11.62 8.74 -8.41
N ASP A 96 10.95 8.01 -9.30
CA ASP A 96 11.04 6.54 -9.44
C ASP A 96 12.52 6.15 -9.62
N PRO A 97 13.18 5.52 -8.62
CA PRO A 97 13.43 4.08 -8.72
C PRO A 97 13.68 3.33 -7.39
N LYS A 98 12.75 2.44 -7.00
CA LYS A 98 13.10 1.03 -6.67
C LYS A 98 11.86 0.14 -6.77
N GLY A 99 11.85 -0.69 -7.82
CA GLY A 99 10.80 -1.66 -8.12
C GLY A 99 9.84 -1.18 -9.21
N LYS A 100 10.35 -1.04 -10.45
CA LYS A 100 9.54 -0.92 -11.68
C LYS A 100 8.39 -1.93 -11.61
N GLU A 101 7.17 -1.58 -12.01
CA GLU A 101 6.82 -1.53 -13.43
C GLU A 101 6.21 -0.20 -13.88
N LYS A 102 6.81 0.33 -14.96
CA LYS A 102 6.17 1.27 -15.86
C LYS A 102 5.18 0.52 -16.75
N LEU A 103 4.01 1.11 -16.98
CA LEU A 103 3.41 1.16 -18.31
C LEU A 103 2.93 2.60 -18.55
N GLY A 104 3.33 3.17 -19.69
CA GLY A 104 2.78 4.44 -20.19
C GLY A 104 3.81 5.50 -20.50
N GLY A 105 4.42 5.37 -21.68
CA GLY A 105 5.20 6.34 -22.42
C GLY A 105 5.50 5.71 -23.77
#